data_AF-A0A256WLP3-F1
#
_entry.id   AF-A0A256WLP3-F1
#
_cell.length_a   1.000
_cell.length_b   1.000
_cell.length_c   1.000
_cell.angle_alpha   90.00
_cell.angle_beta   90.00
_cell.angle_gamma   90.00
#
_symmetry.space_group_name_H-M   'P 1'
#
loop_
_entity.id
_entity.type
_entity.pdbx_description
1 polymer ?
#
loop_
_entity_poly.entity_id
_entity_poly.type
_entity_poly.pdbx_seq_one_letter_code
_entity_poly.pdbx_strand_id
1 'polypeptide(L)'
;MIIGALAGVLSTVGFAIFQEKQEKFHKIVDTCGVTNLHGLPGIFGGLAAIFVVDGLDVSAQLKGIAVTIVLAVVAGLISGKIISLFGTPDQIYDDEAEFED
;
A
#
# COMPACT_ATOMS: atom_id res chain seq x y z
N MET A 1 4.36 17.17 14.21
CA MET A 1 5.24 17.64 13.12
C MET A 1 6.30 16.60 12.72
N ILE A 2 7.10 16.06 13.66
CA ILE A 2 8.19 15.12 13.36
C ILE A 2 7.71 13.84 12.65
N ILE A 3 6.66 13.19 13.15
CA ILE A 3 6.08 11.99 12.52
C ILE A 3 5.67 12.28 11.06
N GLY A 4 5.00 13.41 10.81
CA GLY A 4 4.63 13.81 9.44
C GLY A 4 5.83 14.06 8.52
N ALA A 5 6.89 14.71 9.03
CA ALA A 5 8.11 14.93 8.26
C ALA A 5 8.82 13.60 7.90
N LEU A 6 8.94 12.68 8.86
CA LEU A 6 9.55 11.36 8.63
C LEU A 6 8.70 10.50 7.68
N ALA A 7 7.37 10.54 7.83
CA ALA A 7 6.44 9.87 6.92
C ALA A 7 6.55 10.43 5.48
N GLY A 8 6.71 11.75 5.34
CA GLY A 8 6.94 12.40 4.04
C GLY A 8 8.27 11.99 3.40
N VAL A 9 9.35 11.90 4.18
CA VAL A 9 10.65 11.38 3.70
C VAL A 9 10.50 9.92 3.26
N LEU A 10 9.85 9.08 4.08
CA LEU A 10 9.63 7.68 3.74
C LEU A 10 8.82 7.54 2.44
N SER A 11 7.79 8.37 2.27
CA SER A 11 6.96 8.36 1.07
C SER A 11 7.75 8.77 -0.17
N THR A 12 8.45 9.91 -0.11
CA THR A 12 9.26 10.42 -1.24
C THR A 12 10.39 9.47 -1.64
N VAL A 13 11.08 8.85 -0.68
CA VAL A 13 12.05 7.78 -0.94
C VAL A 13 11.38 6.57 -1.58
N GLY A 14 10.18 6.21 -1.12
CA GLY A 14 9.37 5.14 -1.69
C GLY A 14 9.10 5.35 -3.17
N PHE A 15 8.58 6.53 -3.54
CA PHE A 15 8.34 6.91 -4.94
C PHE A 15 9.63 6.95 -5.76
N ALA A 16 10.69 7.56 -5.24
CA ALA A 16 11.93 7.80 -5.99
C ALA A 16 12.80 6.55 -6.17
N ILE A 17 12.73 5.58 -5.26
CA ILE A 17 13.67 4.44 -5.23
C ILE A 17 12.94 3.10 -5.16
N PHE A 18 11.94 2.95 -4.30
CA PHE A 18 11.35 1.64 -4.04
C PHE A 18 10.34 1.23 -5.11
N GLN A 19 9.59 2.18 -5.69
CA GLN A 19 8.56 1.88 -6.70
C GLN A 19 9.17 1.21 -7.93
N GLU A 20 10.21 1.80 -8.51
CA GLU A 20 10.91 1.23 -9.67
C GLU A 20 11.50 -0.16 -9.37
N LYS A 21 12.01 -0.36 -8.15
CA LYS A 21 12.53 -1.68 -7.74
C LYS A 21 11.42 -2.71 -7.61
N GLN A 22 10.27 -2.36 -7.02
CA GLN A 22 9.14 -3.27 -6.90
C GLN A 22 8.63 -3.71 -8.29
N GLU A 23 8.53 -2.77 -9.23
CA GLU A 23 8.09 -3.06 -10.60
C GLU A 23 9.10 -3.96 -11.33
N LYS A 24 10.40 -3.61 -11.29
CA LYS A 24 11.42 -4.35 -12.03
C LYS A 24 11.66 -5.76 -11.48
N PHE A 25 11.81 -5.89 -10.16
CA PHE A 25 12.23 -7.12 -9.50
C PHE A 25 11.06 -8.00 -9.07
N HIS A 26 9.98 -7.41 -8.52
CA HIS A 26 8.86 -8.19 -8.00
C HIS A 26 7.68 -8.28 -8.99
N LYS A 27 7.72 -7.53 -10.10
CA LYS A 27 6.63 -7.47 -11.09
C LYS A 27 5.31 -7.01 -10.47
N ILE A 28 5.40 -6.15 -9.45
CA ILE A 28 4.24 -5.53 -8.80
C ILE A 28 4.09 -4.13 -9.40
N VAL A 29 2.95 -3.89 -10.04
CA VAL A 29 2.58 -2.58 -10.58
C VAL A 29 1.73 -1.85 -9.54
N ASP A 30 2.15 -0.66 -9.18
CA ASP A 30 1.44 0.24 -8.27
C ASP A 30 1.25 1.59 -8.96
N THR A 31 0.16 1.69 -9.75
CA THR A 31 -0.13 2.84 -10.64
C THR A 31 0.02 4.19 -9.94
N CYS A 32 -0.50 4.30 -8.72
CA CYS A 32 -0.49 5.55 -7.96
C CYS A 32 0.57 5.59 -6.85
N GLY A 33 1.39 4.54 -6.72
CA GLY A 33 2.35 4.38 -5.63
C GLY A 33 1.68 4.34 -4.25
N VAL A 34 0.51 3.70 -4.11
CA VAL A 34 -0.24 3.65 -2.85
C VAL A 34 0.54 2.92 -1.75
N THR A 35 1.46 2.04 -2.09
CA THR A 35 2.40 1.43 -1.14
C THR A 35 3.31 2.48 -0.50
N ASN A 36 3.72 3.49 -1.27
CA ASN A 36 4.62 4.56 -0.82
C ASN A 36 3.87 5.69 -0.10
N LEU A 37 2.60 5.91 -0.40
CA LEU A 37 1.79 6.94 0.27
C LEU A 37 1.00 6.42 1.47
N HIS A 38 0.31 5.28 1.31
CA HIS A 38 -0.57 4.72 2.33
C HIS A 38 0.11 3.59 3.11
N GLY A 39 0.75 2.65 2.42
CA GLY A 39 1.33 1.44 3.03
C GLY A 39 2.46 1.76 4.02
N LEU A 40 3.60 2.21 3.51
CA LEU A 40 4.79 2.50 4.32
C LEU A 40 4.53 3.59 5.38
N PRO A 41 3.93 4.76 5.05
CA PRO A 41 3.59 5.76 6.06
C PRO A 41 2.55 5.29 7.07
N GLY A 42 1.58 4.46 6.65
CA GLY A 42 0.56 3.89 7.53
C GLY A 42 1.13 2.94 8.57
N ILE A 43 2.00 2.01 8.15
CA ILE A 43 2.71 1.10 9.08
C ILE A 43 3.60 1.92 10.02
N PHE A 44 4.35 2.89 9.49
CA PHE A 44 5.17 3.79 10.31
C PHE A 44 4.34 4.54 11.36
N GLY A 45 3.19 5.09 10.98
CA GLY A 45 2.26 5.76 11.91
C GLY A 45 1.72 4.81 12.99
N GLY A 46 1.33 3.59 12.60
CA GLY A 46 0.88 2.56 13.54
C GLY A 46 1.97 2.15 14.55
N LEU A 47 3.23 2.11 14.12
CA LEU A 47 4.36 1.84 15.01
C LEU A 47 4.72 3.05 15.88
N ALA A 48 4.58 4.27 15.36
CA ALA A 48 4.84 5.49 16.11
C ALA A 48 3.92 5.60 17.35
N ALA A 49 2.69 5.08 17.28
CA ALA A 49 1.74 5.04 18.40
C ALA A 49 2.32 4.39 19.67
N ILE A 50 3.20 3.40 19.53
CA ILE A 50 3.85 2.69 20.64
C ILE A 50 4.66 3.65 21.52
N PHE A 51 5.21 4.72 20.94
CA PHE A 51 6.09 5.65 21.63
C PHE A 51 5.38 6.89 22.17
N VAL A 52 4.18 7.20 21.66
CA VAL A 52 3.48 8.46 21.95
C VAL A 52 2.19 8.28 22.74
N VAL A 53 1.68 7.05 22.85
CA VAL A 53 0.47 6.74 23.63
C VAL A 53 0.85 6.07 24.94
N ASP A 54 0.59 6.75 26.05
CA ASP A 54 0.84 6.20 27.39
C ASP A 54 -0.16 5.08 27.74
N GLY A 55 0.31 4.04 28.42
CA GLY A 55 -0.49 2.88 28.79
C GLY A 55 -0.97 2.00 27.62
N LEU A 56 -0.43 2.18 26.41
CA LEU A 56 -0.80 1.37 25.25
C LEU A 56 -0.42 -0.10 25.43
N ASP A 57 -1.35 -1.01 25.14
CA ASP A 57 -1.02 -2.42 24.97
C ASP A 57 -0.27 -2.64 23.65
N VAL A 58 1.06 -2.68 23.75
CA VAL A 58 1.97 -2.90 22.61
C VAL A 58 1.68 -4.24 21.91
N SER A 59 1.29 -5.27 22.66
CA SER A 59 0.97 -6.59 22.09
C SER A 59 -0.28 -6.50 21.23
N ALA A 60 -1.32 -5.81 21.73
CA ALA A 60 -2.53 -5.57 20.97
C ALA A 60 -2.26 -4.73 19.70
N GLN A 61 -1.46 -3.67 19.80
CA GLN A 61 -1.11 -2.82 18.65
C GLN A 61 -0.37 -3.61 17.56
N LEU A 62 0.66 -4.38 17.93
CA LEU A 62 1.42 -5.18 16.97
C LEU A 62 0.58 -6.29 16.35
N LYS A 63 -0.26 -6.96 17.14
CA LYS A 63 -1.21 -7.97 16.63
C LYS A 63 -2.22 -7.34 15.68
N GLY A 64 -2.74 -6.16 16.00
CA GLY A 64 -3.64 -5.41 15.12
C GLY A 64 -3.02 -5.14 13.77
N ILE A 65 -1.80 -4.58 13.74
CA ILE A 65 -1.05 -4.32 12.50
C ILE A 65 -0.85 -5.61 11.70
N ALA A 66 -0.41 -6.69 12.36
CA ALA A 66 -0.17 -7.97 11.69
C ALA A 66 -1.45 -8.56 11.08
N VAL A 67 -2.56 -8.56 11.83
CA VAL A 67 -3.86 -9.05 11.36
C VAL A 67 -4.35 -8.21 10.18
N THR A 68 -4.24 -6.89 10.24
CA THR A 68 -4.62 -5.99 9.14
C THR A 68 -3.82 -6.29 7.87
N ILE A 69 -2.49 -6.47 7.97
CA ILE A 69 -1.64 -6.80 6.81
C ILE A 69 -2.04 -8.15 6.21
N VAL A 70 -2.21 -9.19 7.05
CA VAL A 70 -2.60 -10.52 6.58
C VAL A 70 -3.96 -10.49 5.89
N LEU A 71 -4.95 -9.84 6.50
CA LEU A 71 -6.28 -9.71 5.90
C LEU A 71 -6.23 -8.94 4.58
N ALA A 72 -5.50 -7.82 4.52
CA ALA A 72 -5.39 -7.02 3.31
C ALA A 72 -4.76 -7.81 2.15
N VAL A 73 -3.68 -8.55 2.41
CA VAL A 73 -3.02 -9.38 1.39
C VAL A 73 -3.92 -10.53 0.94
N VAL A 74 -4.51 -11.28 1.87
CA VAL A 74 -5.36 -12.42 1.53
C VAL A 74 -6.60 -11.97 0.77
N ALA A 75 -7.32 -10.96 1.29
CA ALA A 75 -8.51 -10.44 0.63
C ALA A 75 -8.18 -9.84 -0.74
N GLY A 76 -7.10 -9.04 -0.84
CA GLY A 76 -6.67 -8.46 -2.11
C GLY A 76 -6.33 -9.50 -3.18
N LEU A 77 -5.62 -10.57 -2.81
CA LEU A 77 -5.30 -11.67 -3.72
C LEU A 77 -6.56 -12.43 -4.17
N ILE A 78 -7.50 -12.69 -3.25
CA ILE A 78 -8.78 -13.34 -3.58
C ILE A 78 -9.59 -12.45 -4.53
N SER A 79 -9.76 -11.16 -4.20
CA SER A 79 -10.46 -10.21 -5.04
C SER A 79 -9.83 -10.08 -6.42
N GLY A 80 -8.51 -9.94 -6.51
CA GLY A 80 -7.79 -9.89 -7.78
C GLY A 80 -7.98 -11.17 -8.61
N LYS A 81 -7.96 -12.34 -7.97
CA LYS A 81 -8.21 -13.61 -8.66
C LYS A 81 -9.64 -13.70 -9.19
N ILE A 82 -10.63 -13.27 -8.42
CA ILE A 82 -12.04 -13.24 -8.85
C ILE A 82 -12.21 -12.29 -10.04
N ILE A 83 -11.69 -11.06 -9.95
CA ILE A 83 -11.79 -10.06 -11.03
C ILE A 83 -11.11 -10.57 -12.31
N SER A 84 -9.98 -11.27 -12.21
CA SER A 84 -9.28 -11.82 -13.38
C SER A 84 -10.09 -12.86 -14.18
N LEU A 85 -11.20 -13.37 -13.64
CA LEU A 85 -12.09 -14.29 -14.35
C LEU A 85 -13.02 -13.59 -15.34
N PHE A 86 -13.17 -12.25 -15.24
CA PHE A 86 -14.10 -11.47 -16.07
C PHE A 86 -13.45 -10.84 -17.31
N GLY A 87 -12.14 -11.06 -17.52
CA GLY A 87 -11.38 -10.48 -18.62
C GLY A 87 -10.49 -9.32 -18.20
N THR A 88 -9.71 -8.81 -19.15
CA THR A 88 -8.80 -7.66 -18.98
C THR A 88 -8.94 -6.71 -20.17
N PRO A 89 -8.78 -5.39 -19.99
CA PRO A 89 -8.75 -4.44 -21.10
C PRO A 89 -7.62 -4.76 -22.10
N ASP A 90 -7.88 -4.51 -23.39
CA ASP A 90 -6.86 -4.67 -24.45
C ASP A 90 -5.82 -3.55 -24.42
N GLN A 91 -6.24 -2.33 -24.05
CA GLN A 91 -5.37 -1.19 -23.78
C GLN A 91 -5.57 -0.74 -22.34
N ILE A 92 -4.46 -0.57 -21.62
CA ILE A 92 -4.49 -0.06 -20.24
C ILE A 92 -4.15 1.43 -20.25
N TYR A 93 -4.81 2.19 -19.38
CA TYR A 93 -4.66 3.65 -19.25
C TYR A 93 -5.07 4.43 -20.51
N ASP A 94 -5.99 3.87 -21.30
CA ASP A 94 -6.60 4.52 -22.44
C ASP A 94 -8.09 4.70 -22.17
N ASP A 95 -8.51 5.95 -22.00
CA ASP A 95 -9.89 6.29 -21.71
C ASP A 95 -10.79 5.98 -22.92
N GLU A 96 -10.33 6.18 -24.16
CA GLU A 96 -11.13 5.97 -25.38
C GLU A 96 -11.68 4.54 -25.47
N ALA A 97 -10.93 3.56 -24.98
CA ALA A 97 -11.35 2.15 -24.93
C ALA A 97 -12.55 1.88 -24.00
N GLU A 98 -12.89 2.80 -23.10
CA GLU A 98 -13.95 2.66 -22.09
C GLU A 98 -15.18 3.55 -22.38
N PHE A 99 -15.14 4.41 -23.39
CA PHE A 99 -16.23 5.32 -23.76
C PHE A 99 -16.85 4.97 -25.14
N GLU A 100 -18.13 5.31 -25.33
CA GLU A 100 -18.79 5.24 -26.64
C GLU A 100 -18.35 6.42 -27.52
N ASP A 101 -18.32 6.21 -28.85
CA ASP A 101 -18.00 7.23 -29.87
C ASP A 101 -18.93 8.46 -29.85
#